data_AF-A0A8J6BF32-F1
#
_entry.id   AF-A0A8J6BF32-F1
#
_cell.length_a   1.000
_cell.length_b   1.000
_cell.length_c   1.000
_cell.angle_alpha   90.00
_cell.angle_beta   90.00
_cell.angle_gamma   90.00
#
_symmetry.space_group_name_H-M   'P 1'
#
loop_
_entity.id
_entity.type
_entity.pdbx_description
1 polymer ?
#
loop_
_entity_poly.entity_id
_entity_poly.type
_entity_poly.pdbx_seq_one_letter_code
_entity_poly.pdbx_strand_id
1 'polypeptide(L)'
;MNKAFQAEEFPTVIFCISMQWFREWEAFVKGKDNDPPGPIDNSKVALTKSGGHVQPKQGADYGQISEETWNYLFSIYGGGPEIAIRQTIAQPQESGCLHGEQKIEAETRAG
;
A
#
# COMPACT_ATOMS: atom_id res chain seq x y z
N MET A 1 30.65 -6.98 -26.82
CA MET A 1 30.41 -6.27 -25.54
C MET A 1 29.00 -5.72 -25.53
N ASN A 2 28.05 -6.55 -25.08
CA ASN A 2 26.65 -6.20 -24.89
C ASN A 2 26.48 -5.39 -23.59
N LYS A 3 26.71 -4.08 -23.66
CA LYS A 3 26.29 -3.09 -22.64
C LYS A 3 24.80 -2.75 -22.83
N ALA A 4 23.93 -3.75 -22.83
CA ALA A 4 22.49 -3.53 -22.89
C ALA A 4 21.83 -4.32 -21.76
N PHE A 5 21.06 -3.61 -20.95
CA PHE A 5 20.23 -4.14 -19.87
C PHE A 5 20.99 -4.64 -18.64
N GLN A 6 21.75 -3.75 -17.99
CA GLN A 6 21.54 -3.66 -16.54
C GLN A 6 20.21 -2.92 -16.38
N ALA A 7 19.09 -3.65 -16.47
CA ALA A 7 17.89 -3.19 -15.81
C ALA A 7 18.26 -3.21 -14.33
N GLU A 8 18.80 -2.09 -13.83
CA GLU A 8 19.02 -1.91 -12.41
C GLU A 8 17.65 -2.10 -11.75
N GLU A 9 17.50 -3.24 -11.09
CA GLU A 9 16.35 -3.58 -10.24
C GLU A 9 16.39 -2.62 -9.05
N PHE A 10 16.02 -1.36 -9.27
CA PHE A 10 15.98 -0.38 -8.21
C PHE A 10 14.87 -0.77 -7.23
N PRO A 11 15.17 -0.84 -5.92
CA PRO A 11 14.14 -1.13 -4.94
C PRO A 11 13.10 -0.01 -4.95
N THR A 12 11.85 -0.33 -5.28
CA THR A 12 10.75 0.63 -5.21
C THR A 12 10.34 0.79 -3.74
N VAL A 13 10.28 2.03 -3.27
CA VAL A 13 9.76 2.35 -1.94
C VAL A 13 8.24 2.48 -2.01
N ILE A 14 7.53 1.74 -1.17
CA ILE A 14 6.08 1.80 -1.01
C ILE A 14 5.76 2.24 0.41
N PHE A 15 4.77 3.10 0.56
CA PHE A 15 4.30 3.58 1.86
C PHE A 15 2.98 2.94 2.24
N CYS A 16 2.79 2.70 3.54
CA CYS A 16 1.51 2.27 4.09
C CYS A 16 0.76 3.44 4.72
N ILE A 17 -0.54 3.52 4.42
CA ILE A 17 -1.44 4.52 4.97
C ILE A 17 -2.65 3.84 5.61
N SER A 18 -3.05 4.31 6.79
CA SER A 18 -4.24 3.81 7.50
C SER A 18 -5.50 3.97 6.64
N MET A 19 -6.26 2.89 6.45
CA MET A 19 -7.54 2.96 5.75
C MET A 19 -8.59 3.75 6.53
N GLN A 20 -8.44 3.92 7.84
CA GLN A 20 -9.30 4.81 8.61
C GLN A 20 -9.12 6.26 8.15
N TRP A 21 -7.88 6.77 8.18
CA TRP A 21 -7.59 8.13 7.74
C TRP A 21 -7.94 8.33 6.26
N PHE A 22 -7.64 7.33 5.42
CA PHE A 22 -7.96 7.41 3.99
C PHE A 22 -9.47 7.50 3.73
N ARG A 23 -10.32 6.83 4.51
CA ARG A 23 -11.78 6.94 4.38
C ARG A 23 -12.30 8.31 4.79
N GLU A 24 -11.73 8.90 5.84
CA GLU A 24 -12.06 10.28 6.28
C GLU A 24 -11.65 11.28 5.20
N TRP A 25 -10.44 11.14 4.65
CA TRP A 25 -9.98 11.93 3.51
C TRP A 25 -10.90 11.77 2.31
N GLU A 26 -11.29 10.53 1.99
CA GLU A 26 -12.17 10.23 0.86
C GLU A 26 -13.56 10.87 1.05
N ALA A 27 -14.10 10.86 2.26
CA ALA A 27 -15.38 11.49 2.58
C ALA A 27 -15.31 13.01 2.43
N PHE A 28 -14.22 13.63 2.91
CA PHE A 28 -13.96 15.07 2.74
C PHE A 28 -13.85 15.47 1.27
N VAL A 29 -13.02 14.79 0.47
CA VAL A 29 -12.86 15.14 -0.96
C VAL A 29 -14.12 14.87 -1.79
N LYS A 30 -14.98 13.96 -1.34
CA LYS A 30 -16.30 13.70 -1.94
C LYS A 30 -17.40 14.63 -1.42
N GLY A 31 -17.10 15.55 -0.51
CA GLY A 31 -18.05 16.50 0.07
C GLY A 31 -19.10 15.85 0.99
N LYS A 32 -18.83 14.65 1.51
CA LYS A 32 -19.70 13.96 2.48
C LYS A 32 -19.50 14.51 3.89
N ASP A 33 -18.27 14.88 4.21
CA ASP A 33 -17.89 15.55 5.45
C ASP A 33 -17.32 16.93 5.13
N ASN A 34 -17.61 17.91 6.00
CA ASN A 34 -17.14 19.29 5.84
C ASN A 34 -15.76 19.50 6.47
N ASP A 35 -15.39 18.65 7.43
CA ASP A 35 -14.12 18.74 8.14
C ASP A 35 -13.03 17.93 7.41
N PRO A 36 -11.82 18.48 7.23
CA PRO A 36 -10.70 17.72 6.70
C PRO A 36 -10.28 16.60 7.68
N PRO A 37 -9.67 15.50 7.20
CA PRO A 37 -9.32 14.31 8.00
C PRO A 37 -8.24 14.55 9.09
N GLY A 38 -7.79 15.79 9.28
CA GLY A 38 -6.65 16.10 10.15
C GLY A 38 -5.33 15.48 9.67
N PRO A 39 -4.30 15.47 10.53
CA PRO A 39 -3.01 14.86 10.22
C PRO A 39 -3.13 13.35 9.99
N ILE A 40 -2.27 12.79 9.13
CA ILE A 40 -2.25 11.33 8.85
C ILE A 40 -1.94 10.58 10.14
N ASP A 41 -2.86 9.73 10.60
CA ASP A 41 -2.64 8.83 11.74
C ASP A 41 -2.43 7.39 11.30
N ASN A 42 -1.18 6.95 11.37
CA ASN A 42 -0.78 5.58 11.08
C ASN A 42 -0.58 4.75 12.36
N SER A 43 -0.83 5.30 13.55
CA SER A 43 -0.50 4.66 14.83
C SER A 43 -1.17 3.28 15.01
N LYS A 44 -2.36 3.09 14.44
CA LYS A 44 -3.11 1.82 14.52
C LYS A 44 -2.60 0.74 13.57
N VAL A 45 -1.95 1.16 12.48
CA VAL A 45 -1.41 0.26 11.44
C VAL A 45 0.10 0.14 11.52
N ALA A 46 0.77 0.97 12.32
CA ALA A 46 2.18 0.94 12.59
C ALA A 46 2.53 -0.03 13.73
N LEU A 47 3.65 -0.73 13.56
CA LEU A 47 4.29 -1.52 14.59
C LEU A 47 5.74 -1.04 14.74
N THR A 48 6.03 -0.37 15.85
CA THR A 48 7.38 0.05 16.20
C THR A 48 8.14 -1.11 16.83
N LYS A 49 9.19 -1.60 16.17
CA LYS A 49 10.08 -2.63 16.71
C LYS A 49 11.16 -2.02 17.59
N SER A 50 11.68 -2.82 18.51
CA SER A 50 12.85 -2.49 19.33
C SER A 50 14.02 -2.15 18.39
N GLY A 51 14.42 -0.87 18.35
CA GLY A 51 15.38 -0.35 17.38
C GLY A 51 14.86 0.81 16.51
N GLY A 52 13.61 1.26 16.70
CA GLY A 52 13.07 2.44 16.02
C GLY A 52 12.60 2.19 14.59
N HIS A 53 12.69 0.95 14.10
CA HIS A 53 12.09 0.55 12.83
C HIS A 53 10.58 0.44 12.94
N VAL A 54 9.87 1.15 12.07
CA VAL A 54 8.42 1.07 11.92
C VAL A 54 8.09 0.14 10.76
N GLN A 55 7.20 -0.82 11.00
CA GLN A 55 6.69 -1.75 9.99
C GLN A 55 5.16 -1.79 10.04
N PRO A 56 4.46 -2.17 8.96
CA PRO A 56 3.02 -2.38 9.04
C PRO A 56 2.71 -3.52 10.00
N LYS A 57 1.70 -3.33 10.85
CA LYS A 57 1.18 -4.36 11.73
C LYS A 57 0.47 -5.43 10.89
N GLN A 58 0.78 -6.71 11.15
CA GLN A 58 0.13 -7.82 10.47
C GLN A 58 -1.39 -7.80 10.75
N GLY A 59 -2.19 -7.89 9.68
CA GLY A 59 -3.66 -7.86 9.76
C GLY A 59 -4.27 -6.48 10.02
N ALA A 60 -3.49 -5.40 9.97
CA ALA A 60 -4.03 -4.05 10.03
C ALA A 60 -4.66 -3.62 8.69
N ASP A 61 -5.68 -2.76 8.75
CA ASP A 61 -6.36 -2.22 7.57
C ASP A 61 -5.58 -1.00 7.05
N TYR A 62 -4.63 -1.25 6.14
CA TYR A 62 -3.82 -0.21 5.51
C TYR A 62 -3.82 -0.36 3.98
N GLY A 63 -3.72 0.78 3.30
CA GLY A 63 -3.47 0.86 1.86
C GLY A 63 -1.99 1.01 1.56
N GLN A 64 -1.57 0.56 0.39
CA GLN A 64 -0.23 0.79 -0.15
C GLN A 64 -0.29 1.92 -1.18
N ILE A 65 0.59 2.90 -1.05
CA ILE A 65 0.69 4.02 -1.97
C ILE A 65 2.15 4.25 -2.39
N SER A 66 2.33 4.87 -3.56
CA SER A 66 3.66 5.26 -4.03
C SER A 66 4.27 6.34 -3.13
N GLU A 67 5.59 6.47 -3.21
CA GLU A 67 6.34 7.56 -2.58
C GLU A 67 5.80 8.94 -2.97
N GLU A 68 5.46 9.14 -4.26
CA GLU A 68 4.90 10.40 -4.73
C GLU A 68 3.57 10.74 -4.04
N THR A 69 2.64 9.79 -3.97
CA THR A 69 1.34 9.99 -3.32
C THR A 69 1.49 10.23 -1.82
N TRP A 70 2.41 9.50 -1.16
CA TRP A 70 2.71 9.73 0.25
C TRP A 70 3.22 11.15 0.48
N ASN A 71 4.22 11.58 -0.28
CA ASN A 71 4.79 12.93 -0.17
C ASN A 71 3.73 14.01 -0.42
N TYR A 72 2.85 13.82 -1.39
CA TYR A 72 1.75 14.73 -1.66
C TYR A 72 0.82 14.86 -0.45
N LEU A 73 0.27 13.74 0.06
CA LEU A 73 -0.64 13.76 1.20
C LEU A 73 0.04 14.29 2.47
N PHE A 74 1.27 13.86 2.73
CA PHE A 74 2.05 14.29 3.89
C PHE A 74 2.40 15.79 3.82
N SER A 75 2.66 16.34 2.63
CA SER A 75 2.92 17.79 2.49
C SER A 75 1.73 18.67 2.85
N ILE A 76 0.50 18.15 2.69
CA ILE A 76 -0.75 18.87 2.97
C ILE A 76 -1.18 18.67 4.41
N TYR A 77 -1.17 17.42 4.88
CA TYR A 77 -1.79 17.04 6.16
C TYR A 77 -0.76 16.78 7.28
N GLY A 78 0.49 16.46 6.95
CA GLY A 78 1.50 16.01 7.91
C GLY A 78 1.09 14.73 8.64
N GLY A 79 1.62 14.53 9.85
CA GLY A 79 1.24 13.42 10.73
C GLY A 79 2.33 12.35 10.89
N GLY A 80 1.91 11.10 11.12
CA GLY A 80 2.80 9.96 11.26
C GLY A 80 2.20 8.77 12.03
N PRO A 81 3.01 7.73 12.32
CA PRO A 81 4.38 7.52 11.82
C PRO A 81 4.41 7.16 10.33
N GLU A 82 5.56 7.44 9.68
CA GLU A 82 5.83 6.96 8.33
C GLU A 82 6.12 5.45 8.33
N ILE A 83 5.50 4.72 7.43
CA ILE A 83 5.67 3.27 7.28
C ILE A 83 6.17 2.99 5.85
N ALA A 84 7.49 2.96 5.67
CA ALA A 84 8.12 2.71 4.37
C ALA A 84 8.55 1.25 4.22
N ILE A 85 8.23 0.63 3.08
CA ILE A 85 8.61 -0.72 2.69
C ILE A 85 9.47 -0.64 1.43
N ARG A 86 10.71 -1.15 1.51
CA ARG A 86 11.57 -1.31 0.34
C ARG A 86 11.25 -2.65 -0.32
N GLN A 87 10.62 -2.61 -1.50
CA GLN A 87 10.42 -3.80 -2.30
C GLN A 87 11.62 -4.01 -3.22
N THR A 88 12.40 -5.04 -2.96
CA THR A 88 13.30 -5.58 -4.00
C THR A 88 12.43 -6.33 -4.99
N ILE A 89 12.40 -5.85 -6.23
CA ILE A 89 11.83 -6.60 -7.34
C ILE A 89 12.84 -7.70 -7.66
N ALA A 90 12.82 -8.80 -6.90
CA ALA A 90 13.33 -10.04 -7.45
C ALA A 90 12.27 -10.51 -8.46
N GLN A 91 12.69 -10.94 -9.65
CA GLN A 91 11.84 -11.49 -10.70
C GLN A 91 10.61 -12.27 -10.15
N PRO A 92 9.42 -12.12 -10.77
CA PRO A 92 8.16 -12.50 -10.16
C PRO A 92 8.13 -13.99 -9.81
N GLN A 93 8.18 -14.31 -8.51
CA GLN A 93 7.45 -15.45 -7.99
C GLN A 93 6.03 -14.98 -7.75
N GLU A 94 5.20 -15.15 -8.78
CA GLU A 94 3.74 -15.26 -8.74
C GLU A 94 3.25 -15.90 -7.42
N SER A 95 3.09 -15.03 -6.41
CA SER A 95 2.56 -15.37 -5.09
C SER A 95 1.23 -14.67 -4.99
N GLY A 96 0.18 -15.45 -5.25
CA GLY A 96 -1.17 -14.98 -5.46
C GLY A 96 -1.77 -14.22 -4.27
N CYS A 97 -2.47 -13.14 -4.61
CA CYS A 97 -3.67 -12.74 -3.88
C CYS A 97 -4.62 -12.02 -4.87
N LEU A 98 -5.11 -12.78 -5.85
CA LEU A 98 -6.36 -12.43 -6.53
C LEU A 98 -7.49 -12.89 -5.62
N HIS A 99 -8.05 -11.93 -4.89
CA HIS A 99 -9.19 -12.13 -4.03
C HIS A 99 -10.43 -12.37 -4.89
N GLY A 100 -10.73 -13.66 -5.10
CA GLY A 100 -12.07 -14.26 -5.18
C GLY A 100 -13.08 -13.72 -6.19
N GLU A 101 -13.32 -14.50 -7.25
CA GLU A 101 -14.68 -14.75 -7.74
C GLU A 101 -14.86 -16.25 -7.96
N GLN A 102 -16.02 -16.75 -7.55
CA GLN A 102 -16.32 -18.16 -7.28
C GLN A 102 -16.75 -18.94 -8.54
N LYS A 103 -16.40 -20.23 -8.53
CA LYS A 103 -16.91 -21.39 -9.29
C LYS A 103 -18.24 -21.20 -10.06
N ILE A 104 -18.28 -21.71 -11.30
CA ILE A 104 -19.05 -22.94 -11.60
C ILE A 104 -18.49 -23.67 -12.83
N GLU A 105 -18.22 -24.94 -12.59
CA GLU A 105 -17.81 -26.00 -13.49
C GLU A 105 -18.99 -26.56 -14.30
N ALA A 106 -18.80 -26.82 -15.59
CA ALA A 106 -19.61 -27.76 -16.37
C ALA A 106 -18.79 -28.35 -17.54
N GLU A 107 -18.20 -29.51 -17.27
CA GLU A 107 -18.10 -30.70 -18.14
C GLU A 107 -19.22 -30.82 -19.21
N THR A 108 -19.16 -31.51 -20.36
CA THR A 108 -18.23 -32.52 -20.91
C THR A 108 -18.77 -32.96 -22.29
N ARG A 109 -17.82 -33.34 -23.16
CA ARG A 109 -17.90 -34.41 -24.20
C ARG A 109 -18.58 -34.18 -25.55
N ALA A 110 -17.70 -34.40 -26.53
CA ALA A 110 -17.88 -34.85 -27.90
C ALA A 110 -19.04 -35.82 -28.15
N GLY A 111 -19.67 -35.61 -29.33
CA GLY A 111 -20.15 -36.67 -30.20
C GLY A 111 -19.41 -36.55 -31.53
#